data_AF-A0A519WI00-F1
#
_entry.id   AF-A0A519WI00-F1
#
_cell.length_a   1.000
_cell.length_b   1.000
_cell.length_c   1.000
_cell.angle_alpha   90.00
_cell.angle_beta   90.00
_cell.angle_gamma   90.00
#
_symmetry.space_group_name_H-M   'P 1'
#
loop_
_entity.id
_entity.type
_entity.pdbx_description
1 polymer ?
#
loop_
_entity_poly.entity_id
_entity_poly.type
_entity_poly.pdbx_seq_one_letter_code
_entity_poly.pdbx_strand_id
1 'polypeptide(L)'
;MSFELGLYEQLITKLIASKLDQMDEDKFFIQKTVLDKTEAARYLSLYLSETIQFALQQIKEADSQSIQRKIELSNQIIQVLINALPDLSLTNNLIASEGQLLEAVLSIENSPFPDFKARVKEIMPYTRLSQSELFTGSNAGISLESEIKKEILSADEICWLVSFIKFSGIRIFKDELESFTNSGRKLKIITTTYMGATDVKAIEFLSGLKNTEVKVSYNTDHERLHAKAYLFLRKTGFDTGYIGSSNLSRSALTNGLEWNLKVTQKEIGHIIDKFKKTFSTYWANKEFEPYTYAVDKIKLAKALRQQSSKDRTEIKIFFDITPKHYQQEILAQLESERINHHRFRNLIVAATGTGKTVISAFD
;
A
#
# COMPACT_ATOMS: atom_id res chain seq x y z
N MET A 1 23.88 -5.76 -29.16
CA MET A 1 23.72 -5.27 -27.77
C MET A 1 24.81 -5.88 -26.93
N SER A 2 25.76 -5.05 -26.50
CA SER A 2 26.78 -5.34 -25.49
C SER A 2 26.12 -5.52 -24.11
N PHE A 3 26.80 -6.20 -23.18
CA PHE A 3 26.41 -6.16 -21.78
C PHE A 3 26.74 -4.78 -21.20
N GLU A 4 25.84 -4.23 -20.40
CA GLU A 4 26.11 -3.07 -19.56
C GLU A 4 26.89 -3.52 -18.30
N LEU A 5 27.77 -2.67 -17.77
CA LEU A 5 28.49 -3.00 -16.54
C LEU A 5 27.55 -2.87 -15.34
N GLY A 6 27.40 -3.93 -14.55
CA GLY A 6 26.51 -3.93 -13.39
C GLY A 6 26.22 -5.31 -12.81
N LEU A 7 25.28 -5.34 -11.86
CA LEU A 7 24.79 -6.58 -11.26
C LEU A 7 23.66 -7.17 -12.11
N TYR A 8 23.71 -8.48 -12.29
CA TYR A 8 22.67 -9.23 -12.99
C TYR A 8 22.15 -10.34 -12.08
N GLU A 9 20.83 -10.50 -12.06
CA GLU A 9 20.15 -11.63 -11.42
C GLU A 9 19.19 -12.26 -12.44
N GLN A 10 19.76 -12.88 -13.47
CA GLN A 10 19.00 -13.48 -14.58
C GLN A 10 19.53 -14.86 -14.94
N LEU A 11 18.67 -15.69 -15.53
CA LEU A 11 19.09 -16.98 -16.10
C LEU A 11 19.99 -16.76 -17.31
N ILE A 12 21.07 -17.53 -17.39
CA ILE A 12 21.93 -17.57 -18.57
C ILE A 12 21.21 -18.39 -19.67
N THR A 13 20.54 -17.69 -20.59
CA THR A 13 19.93 -18.30 -21.77
C THR A 13 21.00 -18.71 -22.79
N LYS A 14 20.63 -19.52 -23.80
CA LYS A 14 21.56 -19.88 -24.90
C LYS A 14 22.16 -18.64 -25.59
N LEU A 15 21.36 -17.59 -25.75
CA LEU A 15 21.82 -16.32 -26.33
C LEU A 15 22.82 -15.61 -25.40
N ILE A 16 22.54 -15.56 -24.09
CA ILE A 16 23.45 -14.95 -23.11
C ILE A 16 24.76 -15.74 -23.03
N ALA A 17 24.69 -17.08 -22.97
CA ALA A 17 25.87 -17.94 -22.97
C ALA A 17 26.78 -17.64 -24.18
N SER A 18 26.22 -17.67 -25.39
CA SER A 18 26.98 -17.38 -26.62
C SER A 18 27.61 -15.98 -26.64
N LYS A 19 27.00 -15.00 -25.97
CA LYS A 19 27.57 -13.64 -25.87
C LYS A 19 28.67 -13.56 -24.82
N LEU A 20 28.51 -14.25 -23.68
CA LEU A 20 29.54 -14.33 -22.64
C LEU A 20 30.79 -15.03 -23.18
N ASP A 21 30.63 -16.05 -24.03
CA ASP A 21 31.75 -16.76 -24.67
C ASP A 21 32.55 -15.87 -25.65
N GLN A 22 32.00 -14.73 -26.07
CA GLN A 22 32.66 -13.75 -26.93
C GLN A 22 33.31 -12.61 -26.14
N MET A 23 33.17 -12.59 -24.81
CA MET A 23 33.76 -11.55 -23.98
C MET A 23 35.23 -11.85 -23.69
N ASP A 24 36.01 -10.78 -23.63
CA ASP A 24 37.43 -10.82 -23.28
C ASP A 24 37.58 -10.98 -21.75
N GLU A 25 37.94 -12.19 -21.30
CA GLU A 25 38.09 -12.52 -19.88
C GLU A 25 39.20 -11.72 -19.20
N ASP A 26 40.17 -11.18 -19.95
CA ASP A 26 41.23 -10.32 -19.39
C ASP A 26 40.73 -8.91 -19.09
N LYS A 27 39.62 -8.49 -19.71
CA LYS A 27 39.02 -7.16 -19.53
C LYS A 27 37.81 -7.15 -18.60
N PHE A 28 37.10 -8.26 -18.48
CA PHE A 28 35.83 -8.33 -17.76
C PHE A 28 35.80 -9.47 -16.75
N PHE A 29 35.46 -9.15 -15.50
CA PHE A 29 35.17 -10.15 -14.48
C PHE A 29 33.72 -10.64 -14.62
N ILE A 30 33.54 -11.96 -14.78
CA ILE A 30 32.22 -12.58 -14.96
C ILE A 30 31.97 -13.56 -13.81
N GLN A 31 31.07 -13.20 -12.88
CA GLN A 31 30.62 -14.10 -11.83
C GLN A 31 29.39 -14.90 -12.27
N LYS A 32 29.42 -16.21 -12.08
CA LYS A 32 28.29 -17.12 -12.34
C LYS A 32 28.00 -17.91 -11.06
N THR A 33 26.72 -18.16 -10.77
CA THR A 33 26.28 -18.96 -9.63
C THR A 33 25.36 -20.07 -10.12
N VAL A 34 25.55 -21.29 -9.62
CA VAL A 34 24.68 -22.43 -9.93
C VAL A 34 23.31 -22.21 -9.26
N LEU A 35 22.25 -22.55 -9.98
CA LEU A 35 20.89 -22.41 -9.47
C LEU A 35 20.68 -23.31 -8.25
N ASP A 36 20.27 -22.71 -7.14
CA ASP A 36 19.95 -23.46 -5.93
C ASP A 36 18.70 -24.33 -6.11
N LYS A 37 18.69 -25.54 -5.54
CA LYS A 37 17.59 -26.51 -5.72
C LYS A 37 16.26 -26.01 -5.17
N THR A 38 16.29 -25.23 -4.08
CA THR A 38 15.07 -24.73 -3.42
C THR A 38 14.52 -23.49 -4.14
N GLU A 39 15.39 -22.68 -4.73
CA GLU A 39 15.00 -21.48 -5.49
C GLU A 39 14.78 -21.73 -6.99
N ALA A 40 15.21 -22.88 -7.52
CA ALA A 40 15.17 -23.17 -8.95
C ALA A 40 13.77 -23.01 -9.55
N ALA A 41 12.75 -23.51 -8.86
CA ALA A 41 11.36 -23.41 -9.29
C ALA A 41 10.93 -21.93 -9.47
N ARG A 42 11.37 -21.04 -8.57
CA ARG A 42 11.04 -19.61 -8.61
C ARG A 42 11.66 -18.96 -9.85
N TYR A 43 12.97 -19.05 -10.05
CA TYR A 43 13.63 -18.42 -11.20
C TYR A 43 13.13 -18.95 -12.54
N LEU A 44 12.94 -20.27 -12.67
CA LEU A 44 12.43 -20.87 -13.90
C LEU A 44 10.99 -20.44 -14.19
N SER A 45 10.14 -20.38 -13.17
CA SER A 45 8.75 -19.94 -13.33
C SER A 45 8.63 -18.48 -13.77
N LEU A 46 9.45 -17.58 -13.22
CA LEU A 46 9.48 -16.17 -13.60
C LEU A 46 9.89 -16.00 -15.07
N TYR A 47 10.98 -16.64 -15.48
CA TYR A 47 11.44 -16.61 -16.87
C TYR A 47 10.42 -17.18 -17.85
N LEU A 48 9.78 -18.30 -17.51
CA LEU A 48 8.72 -18.88 -18.32
C LEU A 48 7.50 -17.97 -18.40
N SER A 49 7.09 -17.35 -17.30
CA SER A 49 5.98 -16.40 -17.27
C SER A 49 6.22 -15.22 -18.20
N GLU A 50 7.40 -14.59 -18.14
CA GLU A 50 7.77 -13.49 -19.03
C GLU A 50 7.79 -13.93 -20.50
N THR A 51 8.35 -15.11 -20.78
CA THR A 51 8.43 -15.66 -22.14
C THR A 51 7.03 -15.97 -22.70
N ILE A 52 6.15 -16.58 -21.91
CA ILE A 52 4.77 -16.88 -22.28
C ILE A 52 3.99 -15.58 -22.49
N GLN A 53 4.13 -14.60 -21.60
CA GLN A 53 3.49 -13.30 -21.74
C GLN A 53 3.89 -12.62 -23.04
N PHE A 54 5.19 -12.59 -23.35
CA PHE A 54 5.70 -12.05 -24.61
C PHE A 54 5.08 -12.78 -25.82
N ALA A 55 5.05 -14.12 -25.81
CA ALA A 55 4.48 -14.91 -26.90
C ALA A 55 2.97 -14.65 -27.08
N LEU A 56 2.21 -14.57 -25.98
CA LEU A 56 0.77 -14.26 -26.03
C LEU A 56 0.50 -12.84 -26.55
N GLN A 57 1.36 -11.86 -26.28
CA GLN A 57 1.25 -10.51 -26.83
C GLN A 57 1.46 -10.46 -28.35
N GLN A 58 2.21 -11.40 -28.93
CA GLN A 58 2.40 -11.46 -30.39
C GLN A 58 1.17 -11.98 -31.15
N ILE A 59 0.20 -12.59 -30.44
CA ILE A 59 -1.07 -13.00 -31.04
C ILE A 59 -1.92 -11.74 -31.28
N LYS A 60 -1.92 -11.26 -32.53
CA LYS A 60 -2.53 -10.00 -32.98
C LYS A 60 -4.01 -9.86 -32.58
N GLU A 61 -4.39 -8.65 -32.15
CA GLU A 61 -5.74 -8.30 -31.69
C GLU A 61 -6.76 -8.08 -32.82
N ALA A 62 -6.32 -7.98 -34.07
CA ALA A 62 -7.20 -7.72 -35.23
C ALA A 62 -8.16 -8.88 -35.57
N ASP A 63 -8.05 -10.01 -34.86
CA ASP A 63 -8.89 -11.19 -35.05
C ASP A 63 -9.89 -11.31 -33.88
N SER A 64 -11.17 -11.45 -34.23
CA SER A 64 -12.26 -11.79 -33.30
C SER A 64 -11.97 -13.04 -32.46
N GLN A 65 -11.07 -13.92 -32.91
CA GLN A 65 -10.66 -15.15 -32.22
C GLN A 65 -9.33 -15.03 -31.46
N SER A 66 -8.75 -13.84 -31.35
CA SER A 66 -7.44 -13.64 -30.71
C SER A 66 -7.39 -14.13 -29.26
N ILE A 67 -8.45 -13.91 -28.49
CA ILE A 67 -8.59 -14.42 -27.11
C ILE A 67 -8.67 -15.95 -27.09
N GLN A 68 -9.48 -16.53 -27.96
CA GLN A 68 -9.64 -17.99 -28.07
C GLN A 68 -8.31 -18.67 -28.36
N ARG A 69 -7.51 -18.14 -29.29
CA ARG A 69 -6.17 -18.67 -29.59
C ARG A 69 -5.19 -18.56 -28.42
N LYS A 70 -5.25 -17.46 -27.65
CA LYS A 70 -4.45 -17.29 -26.43
C LYS A 70 -4.82 -18.34 -25.38
N ILE A 71 -6.11 -18.64 -25.23
CA ILE A 71 -6.62 -19.68 -24.32
C ILE A 71 -6.19 -21.07 -24.77
N GLU A 72 -6.33 -21.38 -26.06
CA GLU A 72 -5.91 -22.66 -26.64
C GLU A 72 -4.42 -22.91 -26.43
N LEU A 73 -3.57 -21.92 -26.73
CA LEU A 73 -2.12 -22.03 -26.48
C LEU A 73 -1.82 -22.22 -24.99
N SER A 74 -2.51 -21.49 -24.11
CA SER A 74 -2.34 -21.64 -22.66
C SER A 74 -2.73 -23.04 -22.18
N ASN A 75 -3.83 -23.59 -22.68
CA ASN A 75 -4.28 -24.95 -22.38
C ASN A 75 -3.33 -26.01 -22.95
N GLN A 76 -2.72 -25.78 -24.12
CA GLN A 76 -1.67 -26.67 -24.65
C GLN A 76 -0.45 -26.73 -23.72
N ILE A 77 -0.02 -25.59 -23.18
CA ILE A 77 1.07 -25.54 -22.20
C ILE A 77 0.68 -26.31 -20.92
N ILE A 78 -0.53 -26.11 -20.41
CA ILE A 78 -1.04 -26.85 -19.24
C ILE A 78 -1.09 -28.36 -19.52
N GLN A 79 -1.47 -28.76 -20.73
CA GLN A 79 -1.52 -30.17 -21.12
C GLN A 79 -0.12 -30.81 -21.14
N VAL A 80 0.91 -30.06 -21.55
CA VAL A 80 2.30 -30.54 -21.45
C VAL A 80 2.66 -30.83 -19.98
N LEU A 81 2.24 -29.97 -19.05
CA LEU A 81 2.47 -30.19 -17.62
C LEU A 81 1.70 -31.40 -17.07
N ILE A 82 0.43 -31.57 -17.45
CA ILE A 82 -0.39 -32.74 -17.09
C ILE A 82 0.31 -34.03 -17.54
N ASN A 83 0.81 -34.05 -18.78
CA ASN A 83 1.48 -35.23 -19.33
C ASN A 83 2.83 -35.51 -18.68
N ALA A 84 3.59 -34.47 -18.33
CA ALA A 84 4.89 -34.60 -17.69
C ALA A 84 4.81 -34.99 -16.20
N LEU A 85 3.70 -34.65 -15.53
CA LEU A 85 3.48 -34.85 -14.10
C LEU A 85 2.12 -35.55 -13.86
N PRO A 86 1.94 -36.82 -14.25
CA PRO A 86 0.65 -37.51 -14.22
C PRO A 86 0.08 -37.69 -12.81
N ASP A 87 0.95 -37.72 -11.79
CA ASP A 87 0.54 -37.86 -10.39
C ASP A 87 -0.01 -36.55 -9.80
N LEU A 88 0.15 -35.42 -10.50
CA LEU A 88 -0.34 -34.11 -10.08
C LEU A 88 -1.64 -33.75 -10.81
N SER A 89 -2.72 -33.55 -10.05
CA SER A 89 -4.02 -33.18 -10.60
C SER A 89 -4.05 -31.72 -11.09
N LEU A 90 -3.59 -31.48 -12.32
CA LEU A 90 -3.58 -30.17 -12.98
C LEU A 90 -4.77 -29.92 -13.93
N THR A 91 -5.66 -30.89 -14.13
CA THR A 91 -6.81 -30.75 -15.05
C THR A 91 -7.73 -29.58 -14.68
N ASN A 92 -7.84 -29.26 -13.39
CA ASN A 92 -8.65 -28.13 -12.89
C ASN A 92 -8.06 -26.75 -13.24
N ASN A 93 -6.84 -26.69 -13.77
CA ASN A 93 -6.20 -25.45 -14.19
C ASN A 93 -6.50 -25.08 -15.66
N LEU A 94 -7.14 -25.96 -16.42
CA LEU A 94 -7.54 -25.68 -17.79
C LEU A 94 -8.53 -24.51 -17.84
N ILE A 95 -8.28 -23.59 -18.76
CA ILE A 95 -9.04 -22.34 -18.93
C ILE A 95 -10.26 -22.61 -19.82
N ALA A 96 -11.43 -22.14 -19.40
CA ALA A 96 -12.65 -22.21 -20.20
C ALA A 96 -12.56 -21.33 -21.45
N SER A 97 -13.19 -21.76 -22.54
CA SER A 97 -13.09 -21.12 -23.88
C SER A 97 -13.58 -19.67 -23.91
N GLU A 98 -14.47 -19.26 -23.01
CA GLU A 98 -15.07 -17.92 -23.06
C GLU A 98 -14.15 -16.81 -22.54
N GLY A 99 -13.00 -17.13 -21.93
CA GLY A 99 -12.02 -16.12 -21.51
C GLY A 99 -12.53 -15.15 -20.45
N GLN A 100 -13.42 -15.60 -19.58
CA GLN A 100 -14.06 -14.78 -18.56
C GLN A 100 -13.23 -14.68 -17.28
N LEU A 101 -13.36 -13.55 -16.58
CA LEU A 101 -12.85 -13.36 -15.24
C LEU A 101 -13.98 -13.49 -14.23
N LEU A 102 -13.78 -14.30 -13.21
CA LEU A 102 -14.71 -14.39 -12.08
C LEU A 102 -14.48 -13.21 -11.13
N GLU A 103 -15.39 -12.23 -11.14
CA GLU A 103 -15.27 -11.02 -10.31
C GLU A 103 -15.91 -11.19 -8.92
N ALA A 104 -17.02 -11.92 -8.82
CA ALA A 104 -17.73 -12.11 -7.56
C ALA A 104 -18.60 -13.37 -7.57
N VAL A 105 -18.74 -13.98 -6.38
CA VAL A 105 -19.77 -14.98 -6.08
C VAL A 105 -20.49 -14.51 -4.83
N LEU A 106 -21.75 -14.11 -4.96
CA LEU A 106 -22.54 -13.53 -3.87
C LEU A 106 -23.78 -14.38 -3.62
N SER A 107 -24.17 -14.53 -2.35
CA SER A 107 -25.44 -15.17 -1.99
C SER A 107 -26.59 -14.25 -2.40
N ILE A 108 -27.54 -14.80 -3.16
CA ILE A 108 -28.79 -14.12 -3.49
C ILE A 108 -29.81 -14.27 -2.35
N GLU A 109 -29.73 -15.36 -1.62
CA GLU A 109 -30.64 -15.68 -0.53
C GLU A 109 -30.51 -14.67 0.61
N ASN A 110 -31.65 -14.09 1.02
CA ASN A 110 -31.75 -13.06 2.06
C ASN A 110 -30.85 -11.83 1.85
N SER A 111 -30.44 -11.55 0.60
CA SER A 111 -29.65 -10.36 0.28
C SER A 111 -30.52 -9.10 0.40
N PRO A 112 -30.09 -8.09 1.15
CA PRO A 112 -30.78 -6.80 1.20
C PRO A 112 -30.54 -5.96 -0.07
N PHE A 113 -29.73 -6.45 -1.03
CA PHE A 113 -29.36 -5.72 -2.24
C PHE A 113 -30.14 -6.22 -3.46
N PRO A 114 -30.95 -5.37 -4.11
CA PRO A 114 -31.71 -5.76 -5.30
C PRO A 114 -30.87 -5.79 -6.59
N ASP A 115 -29.78 -5.02 -6.65
CA ASP A 115 -28.86 -4.95 -7.80
C ASP A 115 -27.46 -5.42 -7.41
N PHE A 116 -27.14 -6.67 -7.75
CA PHE A 116 -25.83 -7.28 -7.46
C PHE A 116 -24.71 -6.68 -8.30
N LYS A 117 -24.99 -6.19 -9.51
CA LYS A 117 -23.95 -5.59 -10.36
C LYS A 117 -23.52 -4.24 -9.80
N ALA A 118 -24.49 -3.43 -9.35
CA ALA A 118 -24.20 -2.21 -8.61
C ALA A 118 -23.42 -2.51 -7.33
N ARG A 119 -23.82 -3.55 -6.59
CA ARG A 119 -23.13 -3.96 -5.35
C ARG A 119 -21.67 -4.35 -5.59
N VAL A 120 -21.38 -5.15 -6.63
CA VAL A 120 -19.99 -5.50 -6.97
C VAL A 120 -19.18 -4.25 -7.30
N LYS A 121 -19.73 -3.34 -8.11
CA LYS A 121 -19.05 -2.08 -8.46
C LYS A 121 -18.75 -1.19 -7.24
N GLU A 122 -19.65 -1.18 -6.27
CA GLU A 122 -19.52 -0.45 -5.01
C GLU A 122 -18.33 -0.96 -4.19
N ILE A 123 -18.20 -2.28 -4.04
CA ILE A 123 -17.20 -2.89 -3.13
C ILE A 123 -15.88 -3.29 -3.79
N MET A 124 -15.85 -3.45 -5.11
CA MET A 124 -14.65 -3.87 -5.83
C MET A 124 -13.62 -2.72 -5.84
N PRO A 125 -12.43 -2.89 -5.24
CA PRO A 125 -11.38 -1.88 -5.28
C PRO A 125 -11.09 -1.41 -6.70
N TYR A 126 -10.74 -0.13 -6.88
CA TYR A 126 -10.53 0.44 -8.20
C TYR A 126 -9.30 -0.17 -8.86
N THR A 127 -8.28 -0.48 -8.07
CA THR A 127 -7.14 -1.28 -8.52
C THR A 127 -7.47 -2.76 -8.34
N ARG A 128 -7.17 -3.57 -9.35
CA ARG A 128 -7.54 -4.99 -9.38
C ARG A 128 -7.00 -5.73 -8.14
N LEU A 129 -7.73 -6.73 -7.67
CA LEU A 129 -7.28 -7.58 -6.55
C LEU A 129 -6.10 -8.49 -6.92
N SER A 130 -5.71 -8.53 -8.20
CA SER A 130 -4.63 -9.36 -8.72
C SER A 130 -3.39 -8.56 -9.14
N GLN A 131 -3.38 -7.24 -8.96
CA GLN A 131 -2.30 -6.37 -9.42
C GLN A 131 -1.96 -5.34 -8.35
N SER A 132 -0.68 -5.18 -8.09
CA SER A 132 -0.09 -4.20 -7.17
C SER A 132 -0.15 -2.81 -7.79
N GLU A 133 -0.20 -1.79 -6.94
CA GLU A 133 -0.33 -0.40 -7.36
C GLU A 133 0.46 0.53 -6.45
N LEU A 134 1.04 1.60 -7.03
CA LEU A 134 1.73 2.65 -6.29
C LEU A 134 0.85 3.91 -6.19
N PHE A 135 0.50 4.30 -4.97
CA PHE A 135 -0.23 5.53 -4.66
C PHE A 135 0.76 6.61 -4.21
N THR A 136 0.84 7.74 -4.92
CA THR A 136 1.86 8.79 -4.67
C THR A 136 1.29 10.14 -4.22
N GLY A 137 -0.01 10.23 -3.92
CA GLY A 137 -0.66 11.44 -3.38
C GLY A 137 -0.73 12.64 -4.35
N SER A 138 -0.16 12.53 -5.55
CA SER A 138 -0.36 13.50 -6.64
C SER A 138 -1.75 13.26 -7.25
N ASN A 139 -2.54 14.32 -7.45
CA ASN A 139 -3.94 14.31 -7.90
C ASN A 139 -4.20 13.69 -9.30
N ALA A 140 -3.32 12.84 -9.81
CA ALA A 140 -3.34 12.27 -11.16
C ALA A 140 -3.85 10.81 -11.22
N GLY A 141 -4.49 10.29 -10.16
CA GLY A 141 -4.95 8.89 -10.13
C GLY A 141 -6.02 8.58 -9.08
N ILE A 142 -6.20 7.28 -8.80
CA ILE A 142 -7.09 6.77 -7.76
C ILE A 142 -6.56 7.22 -6.39
N SER A 143 -7.41 7.84 -5.57
CA SER A 143 -6.98 8.24 -4.23
C SER A 143 -6.90 7.02 -3.30
N LEU A 144 -5.87 6.99 -2.44
CA LEU A 144 -5.71 5.94 -1.44
C LEU A 144 -6.95 5.81 -0.55
N GLU A 145 -7.56 6.94 -0.16
CA GLU A 145 -8.84 6.96 0.56
C GLU A 145 -9.90 6.12 -0.15
N SER A 146 -10.16 6.43 -1.43
CA SER A 146 -11.26 5.81 -2.18
C SER A 146 -11.04 4.31 -2.37
N GLU A 147 -9.78 3.91 -2.49
CA GLU A 147 -9.38 2.51 -2.56
C GLU A 147 -9.62 1.80 -1.22
N ILE A 148 -9.11 2.36 -0.12
CA ILE A 148 -9.24 1.78 1.23
C ILE A 148 -10.70 1.62 1.64
N LYS A 149 -11.60 2.54 1.25
CA LYS A 149 -13.05 2.38 1.48
C LYS A 149 -13.58 1.06 0.91
N LYS A 150 -13.22 0.76 -0.34
CA LYS A 150 -13.65 -0.47 -1.01
C LYS A 150 -12.98 -1.71 -0.46
N GLU A 151 -11.70 -1.60 -0.07
CA GLU A 151 -10.98 -2.66 0.63
C GLU A 151 -11.68 -3.01 1.96
N ILE A 152 -12.10 -2.01 2.76
CA ILE A 152 -12.89 -2.23 3.98
C ILE A 152 -14.21 -2.95 3.66
N LEU A 153 -14.95 -2.49 2.64
CA LEU A 153 -16.27 -3.04 2.32
C LEU A 153 -16.22 -4.48 1.78
N SER A 154 -15.11 -4.91 1.17
CA SER A 154 -14.97 -6.21 0.51
C SER A 154 -14.13 -7.24 1.29
N ALA A 155 -13.46 -6.84 2.36
CA ALA A 155 -12.70 -7.77 3.21
C ALA A 155 -13.61 -8.64 4.09
N ASP A 156 -13.08 -9.77 4.57
CA ASP A 156 -13.65 -10.63 5.62
C ASP A 156 -13.05 -10.34 7.00
N GLU A 157 -11.75 -9.99 7.04
CA GLU A 157 -11.02 -9.57 8.24
C GLU A 157 -10.03 -8.46 7.89
N ILE A 158 -9.89 -7.49 8.79
CA ILE A 158 -9.00 -6.33 8.61
C ILE A 158 -7.99 -6.31 9.75
N CYS A 159 -6.71 -6.17 9.39
CA CYS A 159 -5.59 -6.06 10.32
C CYS A 159 -4.82 -4.77 10.04
N TRP A 160 -4.93 -3.79 10.93
CA TRP A 160 -4.25 -2.50 10.81
C TRP A 160 -3.14 -2.37 11.83
N LEU A 161 -1.94 -2.03 11.36
CA LEU A 161 -0.78 -1.72 12.18
C LEU A 161 -0.36 -0.30 11.84
N VAL A 162 -0.77 0.66 12.68
CA VAL A 162 -0.61 2.09 12.38
C VAL A 162 -0.09 2.83 13.59
N SER A 163 1.05 3.50 13.43
CA SER A 163 1.68 4.25 14.50
C SER A 163 0.81 5.41 14.98
N PHE A 164 0.25 6.22 14.07
CA PHE A 164 -0.58 7.38 14.43
C PHE A 164 -2.00 7.29 13.88
N ILE A 165 -2.97 7.46 14.77
CA ILE A 165 -4.37 7.45 14.43
C ILE A 165 -5.01 8.77 14.86
N LYS A 166 -5.36 9.61 13.87
CA LYS A 166 -6.11 10.84 14.09
C LYS A 166 -7.60 10.58 13.89
N PHE A 167 -8.43 11.21 14.71
CA PHE A 167 -9.89 11.09 14.55
C PHE A 167 -10.36 11.64 13.19
N SER A 168 -9.64 12.63 12.64
CA SER A 168 -9.89 13.16 11.31
C SER A 168 -9.69 12.14 10.20
N GLY A 169 -8.76 11.19 10.34
CA GLY A 169 -8.56 10.09 9.40
C GLY A 169 -9.64 9.03 9.53
N ILE A 170 -9.94 8.61 10.77
CA ILE A 170 -10.97 7.60 11.04
C ILE A 170 -12.35 8.04 10.53
N ARG A 171 -12.70 9.32 10.70
CA ARG A 171 -13.98 9.87 10.26
C ARG A 171 -14.26 9.66 8.76
N ILE A 172 -13.21 9.52 7.94
CA ILE A 172 -13.32 9.30 6.50
C ILE A 172 -13.94 7.93 6.18
N PHE A 173 -13.67 6.93 7.02
CA PHE A 173 -14.09 5.54 6.85
C PHE A 173 -15.19 5.13 7.83
N LYS A 174 -15.83 6.09 8.48
CA LYS A 174 -16.73 5.84 9.62
C LYS A 174 -17.85 4.87 9.23
N ASP A 175 -18.55 5.18 8.15
CA ASP A 175 -19.74 4.44 7.74
C ASP A 175 -19.36 3.04 7.21
N GLU A 176 -18.24 2.93 6.50
CA GLU A 176 -17.70 1.67 6.02
C GLU A 176 -17.24 0.76 7.16
N LEU A 177 -16.56 1.30 8.18
CA LEU A 177 -16.13 0.54 9.35
C LEU A 177 -17.32 0.09 10.20
N GLU A 178 -18.32 0.95 10.41
CA GLU A 178 -19.55 0.58 11.13
C GLU A 178 -20.31 -0.52 10.36
N SER A 179 -20.44 -0.40 9.04
CA SER A 179 -21.07 -1.43 8.19
C SER A 179 -20.30 -2.76 8.23
N PHE A 180 -18.98 -2.70 8.07
CA PHE A 180 -18.08 -3.86 8.12
C PHE A 180 -18.22 -4.60 9.45
N THR A 181 -18.05 -3.90 10.56
CA THR A 181 -18.06 -4.49 11.90
C THR A 181 -19.44 -5.01 12.33
N ASN A 182 -20.52 -4.31 11.98
CA ASN A 182 -21.88 -4.77 12.28
C ASN A 182 -22.28 -6.04 11.52
N SER A 183 -21.65 -6.31 10.38
CA SER A 183 -21.90 -7.53 9.60
C SER A 183 -21.22 -8.80 10.15
N GLY A 184 -20.59 -8.72 11.34
CA GLY A 184 -19.92 -9.87 11.98
C GLY A 184 -18.45 -10.04 11.57
N ARG A 185 -17.94 -9.19 10.67
CA ARG A 185 -16.55 -9.22 10.21
C ARG A 185 -15.60 -8.58 11.23
N LYS A 186 -14.35 -9.04 11.24
CA LYS A 186 -13.40 -8.76 12.32
C LYS A 186 -12.43 -7.64 11.98
N LEU A 187 -12.24 -6.71 12.91
CA LEU A 187 -11.27 -5.63 12.80
C LEU A 187 -10.25 -5.72 13.94
N LYS A 188 -8.97 -5.83 13.61
CA LYS A 188 -7.86 -5.87 14.56
C LYS A 188 -6.93 -4.71 14.32
N ILE A 189 -6.66 -3.92 15.36
CA ILE A 189 -5.84 -2.72 15.26
C ILE A 189 -4.72 -2.79 16.28
N ILE A 190 -3.48 -2.60 15.83
CA ILE A 190 -2.31 -2.36 16.67
C ILE A 190 -1.87 -0.92 16.48
N THR A 191 -1.64 -0.22 17.58
CA THR A 191 -1.10 1.14 17.58
C THR A 191 -0.17 1.38 18.76
N THR A 192 0.34 2.59 18.91
CA THR A 192 1.26 2.98 19.98
C THR A 192 0.95 4.39 20.50
N THR A 193 1.34 4.66 21.74
CA THR A 193 1.35 6.03 22.28
C THR A 193 2.63 6.81 21.96
N TYR A 194 3.56 6.21 21.23
CA TYR A 194 4.78 6.85 20.77
C TYR A 194 4.49 8.20 20.08
N MET A 195 5.28 9.23 20.40
CA MET A 195 5.12 10.64 19.98
C MET A 195 3.80 11.33 20.39
N GLY A 196 2.90 10.67 21.13
CA GLY A 196 1.64 11.27 21.55
C GLY A 196 0.73 11.73 20.40
N ALA A 197 0.97 11.23 19.18
CA ALA A 197 0.31 11.72 17.97
C ALA A 197 -1.04 11.04 17.69
N THR A 198 -1.38 9.95 18.37
CA THR A 198 -2.70 9.33 18.30
C THR A 198 -3.73 10.11 19.12
N ASP A 199 -4.93 10.31 18.58
CA ASP A 199 -6.03 10.97 19.30
C ASP A 199 -6.77 9.94 20.15
N VAL A 200 -6.96 10.22 21.45
CA VAL A 200 -7.76 9.37 22.37
C VAL A 200 -9.13 9.04 21.78
N LYS A 201 -9.81 10.06 21.22
CA LYS A 201 -11.14 9.91 20.61
C LYS A 201 -11.16 8.92 19.44
N ALA A 202 -10.06 8.77 18.71
CA ALA A 202 -9.97 7.79 17.62
C ALA A 202 -9.96 6.37 18.17
N ILE A 203 -9.18 6.11 19.21
CA ILE A 203 -9.13 4.81 19.88
C ILE A 203 -10.46 4.49 20.57
N GLU A 204 -11.07 5.47 21.23
CA GLU A 204 -12.40 5.32 21.82
C GLU A 204 -13.44 4.88 20.77
N PHE A 205 -13.49 5.57 19.63
CA PHE A 205 -14.40 5.22 18.54
C PHE A 205 -14.15 3.79 18.02
N LEU A 206 -12.89 3.47 17.69
CA LEU A 206 -12.53 2.15 17.15
C LEU A 206 -12.85 1.02 18.14
N SER A 207 -12.49 1.20 19.41
CA SER A 207 -12.79 0.21 20.47
C SER A 207 -14.28 0.04 20.74
N GLY A 208 -15.11 1.00 20.34
CA GLY A 208 -16.56 0.95 20.48
C GLY A 208 -17.27 0.23 19.33
N LEU A 209 -16.57 -0.07 18.23
CA LEU A 209 -17.13 -0.84 17.13
C LEU A 209 -17.32 -2.30 17.53
N LYS A 210 -18.36 -2.95 17.00
CA LYS A 210 -18.57 -4.39 17.21
C LYS A 210 -17.41 -5.18 16.58
N ASN A 211 -17.17 -6.42 17.02
CA ASN A 211 -16.17 -7.31 16.41
C ASN A 211 -14.79 -6.65 16.19
N THR A 212 -14.43 -5.72 17.06
CA THR A 212 -13.20 -4.92 16.95
C THR A 212 -12.34 -5.10 18.17
N GLU A 213 -11.05 -5.37 17.95
CA GLU A 213 -10.04 -5.48 18.98
C GLU A 213 -8.96 -4.43 18.72
N VAL A 214 -8.62 -3.64 19.74
CA VAL A 214 -7.55 -2.65 19.67
C VAL A 214 -6.48 -3.03 20.69
N LYS A 215 -5.21 -3.07 20.24
CA LYS A 215 -4.05 -3.21 21.11
C LYS A 215 -3.15 -1.99 21.00
N VAL A 216 -2.63 -1.53 22.13
CA VAL A 216 -1.80 -0.33 22.23
C VAL A 216 -0.49 -0.67 22.92
N SER A 217 0.62 -0.31 22.28
CA SER A 217 1.92 -0.27 22.97
C SER A 217 2.09 1.06 23.70
N TYR A 218 2.29 0.97 25.01
CA TYR A 218 2.63 2.09 25.88
C TYR A 218 4.14 2.23 26.10
N ASN A 219 4.93 1.26 25.64
CA ASN A 219 6.38 1.27 25.75
C ASN A 219 6.96 2.29 24.76
N THR A 220 7.67 3.31 25.26
CA THR A 220 8.24 4.39 24.43
C THR A 220 9.76 4.34 24.29
N ASP A 221 10.42 3.44 25.02
CA ASP A 221 11.85 3.56 25.30
C ASP A 221 12.70 2.51 24.56
N HIS A 222 12.12 1.37 24.14
CA HIS A 222 12.90 0.24 23.60
C HIS A 222 12.59 -0.15 22.15
N GLU A 223 11.34 -0.07 21.68
CA GLU A 223 10.98 -0.38 20.28
C GLU A 223 9.94 0.63 19.73
N ARG A 224 10.35 1.41 18.73
CA ARG A 224 9.52 2.47 18.16
C ARG A 224 8.68 1.90 17.02
N LEU A 225 7.43 1.51 17.31
CA LEU A 225 6.50 1.12 16.26
C LEU A 225 6.17 2.33 15.35
N HIS A 226 6.73 2.31 14.13
CA HIS A 226 6.50 3.31 13.08
C HIS A 226 5.86 2.75 11.82
N ALA A 227 5.30 1.55 11.91
CA ALA A 227 4.66 0.89 10.79
C ALA A 227 3.33 1.55 10.44
N LYS A 228 3.02 1.54 9.15
CA LYS A 228 1.79 2.03 8.54
C LYS A 228 1.40 1.02 7.50
N ALA A 229 0.69 0.01 7.98
CA ALA A 229 0.43 -1.19 7.24
C ALA A 229 -1.03 -1.57 7.42
N TYR A 230 -1.72 -1.76 6.30
CA TYR A 230 -3.15 -2.08 6.26
C TYR A 230 -3.32 -3.39 5.51
N LEU A 231 -3.83 -4.42 6.18
CA LEU A 231 -4.03 -5.75 5.61
C LEU A 231 -5.52 -6.06 5.55
N PHE A 232 -5.98 -6.47 4.38
CA PHE A 232 -7.35 -6.84 4.08
C PHE A 232 -7.38 -8.30 3.65
N LEU A 233 -7.97 -9.13 4.49
CA LEU A 233 -8.03 -10.58 4.32
C LEU A 233 -9.39 -10.98 3.75
N ARG A 234 -9.36 -11.91 2.79
CA ARG A 234 -10.51 -12.48 2.10
C ARG A 234 -10.37 -14.00 2.06
N LYS A 235 -11.45 -14.70 2.41
CA LYS A 235 -11.53 -16.16 2.34
C LYS A 235 -11.33 -16.70 0.92
N THR A 236 -11.54 -15.85 -0.10
CA THR A 236 -11.30 -16.16 -1.51
C THR A 236 -9.81 -16.28 -1.86
N GLY A 237 -8.90 -15.89 -0.96
CA GLY A 237 -7.45 -15.89 -1.20
C GLY A 237 -6.98 -14.74 -2.10
N PHE A 238 -7.76 -13.66 -2.18
CA PHE A 238 -7.41 -12.40 -2.85
C PHE A 238 -7.08 -11.31 -1.82
N ASP A 239 -6.22 -11.65 -0.87
CA ASP A 239 -5.77 -10.74 0.17
C ASP A 239 -4.96 -9.59 -0.44
N THR A 240 -5.06 -8.43 0.19
CA THR A 240 -4.36 -7.21 -0.23
C THR A 240 -3.72 -6.55 0.98
N GLY A 241 -2.51 -6.05 0.80
CA GLY A 241 -1.75 -5.34 1.82
C GLY A 241 -1.33 -3.98 1.30
N TYR A 242 -1.36 -2.97 2.15
CA TYR A 242 -0.89 -1.62 1.84
C TYR A 242 0.23 -1.29 2.81
N ILE A 243 1.39 -0.90 2.28
CA ILE A 243 2.57 -0.56 3.07
C ILE A 243 3.09 0.79 2.56
N GLY A 244 3.29 1.75 3.45
CA GLY A 244 3.73 3.07 3.01
C GLY A 244 3.96 4.07 4.13
N SER A 245 3.86 5.34 3.75
CA SER A 245 4.07 6.48 4.64
C SER A 245 2.77 7.06 5.23
N SER A 246 1.60 6.63 4.75
CA SER A 246 0.30 7.18 5.19
C SER A 246 -0.16 6.64 6.55
N ASN A 247 -0.20 7.51 7.56
CA ASN A 247 -0.94 7.28 8.80
C ASN A 247 -2.46 7.44 8.62
N LEU A 248 -3.26 7.03 9.61
CA LEU A 248 -4.70 7.28 9.63
C LEU A 248 -5.02 8.73 10.02
N SER A 249 -4.75 9.65 9.09
CA SER A 249 -5.06 11.07 9.22
C SER A 249 -5.58 11.63 7.91
N ARG A 250 -6.40 12.68 7.97
CA ARG A 250 -6.97 13.28 6.75
C ARG A 250 -5.89 13.75 5.77
N SER A 251 -4.85 14.41 6.25
CA SER A 251 -3.76 14.88 5.39
C SER A 251 -3.06 13.72 4.68
N ALA A 252 -2.70 12.65 5.41
CA ALA A 252 -1.97 11.52 4.84
C ALA A 252 -2.81 10.64 3.88
N LEU A 253 -4.14 10.70 3.96
CA LEU A 253 -5.03 9.88 3.13
C LEU A 253 -5.53 10.62 1.88
N THR A 254 -5.56 11.96 1.89
CA THR A 254 -6.16 12.75 0.79
C THR A 254 -5.15 13.59 0.03
N ASN A 255 -4.43 14.49 0.69
CA ASN A 255 -3.68 15.58 0.03
C ASN A 255 -2.17 15.53 0.32
N GLY A 256 -1.72 14.58 1.13
CA GLY A 256 -0.32 14.42 1.48
C GLY A 256 0.46 13.81 0.32
N LEU A 257 1.71 14.23 0.17
CA LEU A 257 2.67 13.58 -0.72
C LEU A 257 3.15 12.29 -0.07
N GLU A 258 2.29 11.28 -0.06
CA GLU A 258 2.51 10.00 0.60
C GLU A 258 2.66 8.91 -0.43
N TRP A 259 3.57 7.97 -0.17
CA TRP A 259 3.82 6.83 -1.04
C TRP A 259 3.32 5.57 -0.35
N ASN A 260 2.42 4.85 -1.02
CA ASN A 260 1.88 3.60 -0.51
C ASN A 260 1.85 2.57 -1.62
N LEU A 261 2.40 1.40 -1.34
CA LEU A 261 2.37 0.26 -2.24
C LEU A 261 1.23 -0.67 -1.81
N LYS A 262 0.27 -0.88 -2.71
CA LYS A 262 -0.61 -2.03 -2.65
C LYS A 262 0.16 -3.25 -3.13
N VAL A 263 0.16 -4.31 -2.34
CA VAL A 263 0.61 -5.64 -2.71
C VAL A 263 -0.58 -6.59 -2.71
N THR A 264 -0.60 -7.56 -3.63
CA THR A 264 -1.69 -8.53 -3.76
C THR A 264 -1.21 -9.96 -3.56
N GLN A 265 -2.07 -10.82 -3.01
CA GLN A 265 -1.75 -12.23 -2.82
C GLN A 265 -1.45 -12.96 -4.13
N LYS A 266 -2.09 -12.53 -5.24
CA LYS A 266 -1.96 -13.21 -6.55
C LYS A 266 -0.69 -12.86 -7.29
N GLU A 267 -0.15 -11.66 -7.10
CA GLU A 267 1.09 -11.24 -7.74
C GLU A 267 2.30 -11.49 -6.83
N ILE A 268 2.21 -11.12 -5.55
CA ILE A 268 3.36 -11.14 -4.62
C ILE A 268 2.98 -11.83 -3.30
N GLY A 269 2.47 -13.06 -3.39
CA GLY A 269 1.94 -13.83 -2.25
C GLY A 269 2.91 -13.98 -1.07
N HIS A 270 4.20 -14.16 -1.33
CA HIS A 270 5.23 -14.29 -0.28
C HIS A 270 5.32 -13.05 0.64
N ILE A 271 5.06 -11.85 0.11
CA ILE A 271 5.03 -10.61 0.91
C ILE A 271 3.79 -10.56 1.79
N ILE A 272 2.62 -10.95 1.26
CA ILE A 272 1.39 -11.02 2.07
C ILE A 272 1.55 -12.04 3.21
N ASP A 273 2.15 -13.21 2.93
CA ASP A 273 2.39 -14.23 3.96
C ASP A 273 3.34 -13.73 5.04
N LYS A 274 4.40 -13.01 4.66
CA LYS A 274 5.31 -12.35 5.61
C LYS A 274 4.59 -11.26 6.41
N PHE A 275 3.70 -10.49 5.79
CA PHE A 275 2.88 -9.48 6.46
C PHE A 275 1.99 -10.16 7.52
N LYS A 276 1.19 -11.17 7.13
CA LYS A 276 0.33 -11.93 8.06
C LYS A 276 1.10 -12.48 9.26
N LYS A 277 2.27 -13.09 9.02
CA LYS A 277 3.15 -13.62 10.07
C LYS A 277 3.64 -12.51 10.99
N THR A 278 4.18 -11.43 10.44
CA THR A 278 4.66 -10.27 11.20
C THR A 278 3.56 -9.65 12.06
N PHE A 279 2.38 -9.43 11.50
CA PHE A 279 1.23 -8.92 12.25
C PHE A 279 0.84 -9.86 13.39
N SER A 280 0.81 -11.18 13.13
CA SER A 280 0.49 -12.18 14.16
C SER A 280 1.50 -12.18 15.30
N THR A 281 2.79 -12.02 15.00
CA THR A 281 3.85 -11.88 15.99
C THR A 281 3.62 -10.65 16.88
N TYR A 282 3.35 -9.48 16.30
CA TYR A 282 3.03 -8.28 17.08
C TYR A 282 1.73 -8.42 17.86
N TRP A 283 0.71 -9.04 17.27
CA TRP A 283 -0.56 -9.29 17.93
C TRP A 283 -0.40 -10.19 19.17
N ALA A 284 0.53 -11.14 19.15
CA ALA A 284 0.83 -12.03 20.27
C ALA A 284 1.80 -11.42 21.30
N ASN A 285 2.53 -10.36 20.95
CA ASN A 285 3.49 -9.71 21.85
C ASN A 285 2.76 -8.99 23.00
N LYS A 286 3.21 -9.25 24.23
CA LYS A 286 2.66 -8.69 25.48
C LYS A 286 2.89 -7.18 25.63
N GLU A 287 3.81 -6.60 24.87
CA GLU A 287 4.01 -5.15 24.83
C GLU A 287 2.83 -4.41 24.20
N PHE A 288 2.02 -5.09 23.39
CA PHE A 288 0.78 -4.56 22.84
C PHE A 288 -0.39 -4.99 23.73
N GLU A 289 -0.78 -4.11 24.63
CA GLU A 289 -1.82 -4.36 25.60
C GLU A 289 -3.21 -4.18 24.96
N PRO A 290 -4.17 -5.11 25.18
CA PRO A 290 -5.56 -4.89 24.81
C PRO A 290 -6.10 -3.61 25.43
N TYR A 291 -6.79 -2.79 24.63
CA TYR A 291 -7.43 -1.57 25.08
C TYR A 291 -8.93 -1.79 25.28
N THR A 292 -9.42 -1.44 26.47
CA THR A 292 -10.85 -1.40 26.79
C THR A 292 -11.23 -0.03 27.32
N TYR A 293 -12.31 0.56 26.79
CA TYR A 293 -12.73 1.92 27.15
C TYR A 293 -12.90 2.12 28.66
N ALA A 294 -13.50 1.13 29.34
CA ALA A 294 -13.84 1.22 30.76
C ALA A 294 -12.61 1.29 31.69
N VAL A 295 -11.49 0.69 31.28
CA VAL A 295 -10.30 0.56 32.13
C VAL A 295 -9.19 1.49 31.66
N ASP A 296 -8.95 1.57 30.36
CA ASP A 296 -7.68 2.07 29.81
C ASP A 296 -7.75 3.52 29.36
N LYS A 297 -8.93 4.15 29.33
CA LYS A 297 -9.10 5.54 28.86
C LYS A 297 -8.16 6.54 29.56
N ILE A 298 -8.09 6.46 30.89
CA ILE A 298 -7.24 7.36 31.69
C ILE A 298 -5.76 7.05 31.45
N LYS A 299 -5.40 5.75 31.39
CA LYS A 299 -4.04 5.29 31.10
C LYS A 299 -3.57 5.81 29.74
N LEU A 300 -4.39 5.66 28.70
CA LEU A 300 -4.12 6.13 27.34
C LEU A 300 -3.96 7.63 27.27
N ALA A 301 -4.90 8.39 27.84
CA ALA A 301 -4.83 9.85 27.84
C ALA A 301 -3.58 10.37 28.57
N LYS A 302 -3.19 9.73 29.68
CA LYS A 302 -1.97 10.08 30.42
C LYS A 302 -0.71 9.78 29.60
N ALA A 303 -0.62 8.60 29.00
CA ALA A 303 0.54 8.18 28.20
C ALA A 303 0.75 9.09 26.98
N LEU A 304 -0.32 9.37 26.22
CA LEU A 304 -0.25 10.27 25.06
C LEU A 304 0.17 11.70 25.44
N ARG A 305 -0.38 12.23 26.56
CA ARG A 305 0.00 13.56 27.06
C ARG A 305 1.47 13.61 27.44
N GLN A 306 1.96 12.64 28.20
CA GLN A 306 3.36 12.58 28.62
C GLN A 306 4.32 12.58 27.42
N GLN A 307 4.02 11.83 26.36
CA GLN A 307 4.84 11.80 25.15
C GLN A 307 4.77 13.12 24.36
N SER A 308 3.57 13.68 24.20
CA SER A 308 3.41 14.99 23.55
C SER A 308 4.13 16.14 24.29
N SER A 309 4.29 16.02 25.61
CA SER A 309 4.99 16.99 26.46
C SER A 309 6.50 16.77 26.47
N LYS A 310 6.98 15.52 26.52
CA LYS A 310 8.41 15.18 26.39
C LYS A 310 8.97 15.64 25.05
N ASP A 311 8.23 15.40 23.97
CA ASP A 311 8.59 15.91 22.65
C ASP A 311 8.68 17.45 22.68
N ARG A 312 7.77 18.18 23.34
CA ARG A 312 7.90 19.66 23.45
C ARG A 312 9.15 20.15 24.20
N THR A 313 9.73 19.35 25.10
CA THR A 313 10.96 19.70 25.82
C THR A 313 12.24 19.25 25.12
N GLU A 314 12.20 18.20 24.28
CA GLU A 314 13.34 17.74 23.47
C GLU A 314 13.33 18.30 22.03
N ILE A 315 12.20 18.86 21.60
CA ILE A 315 12.06 19.71 20.41
C ILE A 315 12.64 21.09 20.73
N LYS A 316 13.97 21.16 20.80
CA LYS A 316 14.65 22.25 20.06
C LYS A 316 14.57 21.89 18.58
N ILE A 317 13.36 21.90 18.01
CA ILE A 317 13.22 22.09 16.57
C ILE A 317 13.77 23.49 16.37
N PHE A 318 15.00 23.58 15.89
CA PHE A 318 15.36 24.65 14.98
C PHE A 318 14.31 24.59 13.89
N PHE A 319 13.25 25.40 14.02
CA PHE A 319 12.44 25.65 12.85
C PHE A 319 13.39 26.39 11.93
N ASP A 320 13.90 25.69 10.92
CA ASP A 320 14.31 26.36 9.69
C ASP A 320 13.02 26.91 9.09
N ILE A 321 12.56 28.03 9.65
CA ILE A 321 11.47 28.80 9.10
C ILE A 321 12.03 29.32 7.79
N THR A 322 11.67 28.67 6.70
CA THR A 322 12.04 29.07 5.34
C THR A 322 10.78 29.60 4.64
N PRO A 323 10.90 30.71 3.90
CA PRO A 323 9.77 31.24 3.16
C PRO A 323 9.35 30.23 2.09
N LYS A 324 8.04 29.98 1.95
CA LYS A 324 7.48 29.17 0.86
C LYS A 324 7.76 29.85 -0.48
N HIS A 325 7.70 29.10 -1.59
CA HIS A 325 8.01 29.60 -2.93
C HIS A 325 7.29 30.93 -3.28
N TYR A 326 5.98 31.01 -3.06
CA TYR A 326 5.23 32.26 -3.32
C TYR A 326 5.65 33.42 -2.40
N GLN A 327 6.14 33.14 -1.19
CA GLN A 327 6.66 34.15 -0.27
C GLN A 327 8.04 34.63 -0.73
N GLN A 328 8.89 33.73 -1.22
CA GLN A 328 10.18 34.07 -1.82
C GLN A 328 10.02 35.00 -3.03
N GLU A 329 9.04 34.74 -3.89
CA GLU A 329 8.71 35.61 -5.04
C GLU A 329 8.31 37.02 -4.58
N ILE A 330 7.45 37.12 -3.56
CA ILE A 330 7.02 38.40 -2.99
C ILE A 330 8.20 39.15 -2.38
N LEU A 331 9.05 38.46 -1.60
CA LEU A 331 10.24 39.04 -0.96
C LEU A 331 11.26 39.52 -2.00
N ALA A 332 11.53 38.73 -3.04
CA ALA A 332 12.42 39.11 -4.13
C ALA A 332 11.92 40.35 -4.89
N GLN A 333 10.60 40.47 -5.07
CA GLN A 333 10.01 41.65 -5.70
C GLN A 333 10.14 42.90 -4.81
N LEU A 334 9.92 42.78 -3.50
CA LEU A 334 10.15 43.87 -2.54
C LEU A 334 11.61 44.30 -2.51
N GLU A 335 12.54 43.34 -2.51
CA GLU A 335 13.97 43.59 -2.53
C GLU A 335 14.39 44.30 -3.82
N SER A 336 13.88 43.86 -4.98
CA SER A 336 14.11 44.53 -6.27
C SER A 336 13.59 45.97 -6.29
N GLU A 337 12.38 46.25 -5.77
CA GLU A 337 11.87 47.63 -5.70
C GLU A 337 12.75 48.54 -4.84
N ARG A 338 13.38 48.02 -3.77
CA ARG A 338 14.27 48.77 -2.88
C ARG A 338 15.66 48.98 -3.48
N ILE A 339 16.27 47.90 -4.00
CA ILE A 339 17.66 47.92 -4.50
C ILE A 339 17.74 48.59 -5.87
N ASN A 340 16.88 48.19 -6.81
CA ASN A 340 16.98 48.63 -8.20
C ASN A 340 16.18 49.90 -8.49
N HIS A 341 15.10 50.16 -7.74
CA HIS A 341 14.16 51.25 -8.01
C HIS A 341 14.03 52.27 -6.87
N HIS A 342 14.74 52.08 -5.75
CA HIS A 342 14.74 52.97 -4.58
C HIS A 342 13.35 53.30 -4.01
N ARG A 343 12.42 52.34 -4.09
CA ARG A 343 11.04 52.47 -3.58
C ARG A 343 10.87 51.67 -2.29
N PHE A 344 10.71 52.40 -1.18
CA PHE A 344 10.64 51.84 0.17
C PHE A 344 9.21 51.77 0.74
N ARG A 345 8.20 52.20 -0.03
CA ARG A 345 6.79 52.17 0.37
C ARG A 345 6.02 51.26 -0.56
N ASN A 346 5.94 49.98 -0.19
CA ASN A 346 5.31 48.93 -0.98
C ASN A 346 4.09 48.38 -0.24
N LEU A 347 2.98 48.14 -0.96
CA LEU A 347 1.75 47.56 -0.41
C LEU A 347 1.57 46.14 -0.94
N ILE A 348 1.55 45.16 -0.04
CA ILE A 348 1.27 43.77 -0.39
C ILE A 348 -0.22 43.51 -0.21
N VAL A 349 -0.90 43.08 -1.28
CA VAL A 349 -2.33 42.73 -1.25
C VAL A 349 -2.50 41.21 -1.32
N ALA A 350 -2.85 40.58 -0.19
CA ALA A 350 -3.16 39.15 -0.13
C ALA A 350 -4.68 38.93 -0.08
N ALA A 351 -5.28 38.58 -1.22
CA ALA A 351 -6.73 38.52 -1.43
C ALA A 351 -7.48 37.58 -0.46
N THR A 352 -6.87 36.47 -0.04
CA THR A 352 -7.49 35.48 0.89
C THR A 352 -7.32 35.86 2.36
N GLY A 353 -6.60 36.95 2.65
CA GLY A 353 -6.37 37.39 4.02
C GLY A 353 -5.37 36.53 4.83
N THR A 354 -4.83 35.44 4.28
CA THR A 354 -3.88 34.56 4.98
C THR A 354 -2.42 34.81 4.55
N GLY A 355 -1.44 34.40 5.36
CA GLY A 355 -0.01 34.46 5.00
C GLY A 355 0.71 35.81 5.18
N LYS A 356 -0.02 36.92 5.40
CA LYS A 356 0.54 38.27 5.55
C LYS A 356 1.55 38.40 6.70
N THR A 357 1.23 37.83 7.86
CA THR A 357 2.07 37.91 9.08
C THR A 357 3.42 37.24 8.89
N VAL A 358 3.45 36.13 8.17
CA VAL A 358 4.70 35.37 7.94
C VAL A 358 5.56 36.07 6.90
N ILE A 359 4.96 36.63 5.84
CA ILE A 359 5.69 37.43 4.85
C ILE A 359 6.34 38.65 5.52
N SER A 360 5.58 39.38 6.35
CA SER A 360 6.10 40.54 7.08
C SER A 360 7.18 40.21 8.11
N ALA A 361 7.29 38.95 8.54
CA ALA A 361 8.35 38.54 9.46
C ALA A 361 9.62 38.09 8.73
N PHE A 362 9.50 37.76 7.44
CA PHE A 362 10.64 37.40 6.58
C PHE A 362 11.22 38.59 5.82
N ASP A 363 10.39 39.59 5.48
CA ASP A 363 10.84 40.92 5.02
C ASP A 363 11.41 41.72 6.19
#